data_AF-A0A661HXK3-F1
#
_entry.id   AF-A0A661HXK3-F1
#
_cell.length_a   1.000
_cell.length_b   1.000
_cell.length_c   1.000
_cell.angle_alpha   90.00
_cell.angle_beta   90.00
_cell.angle_gamma   90.00
#
_symmetry.space_group_name_H-M   'P 1'
#
loop_
_entity.id
_entity.type
_entity.pdbx_description
1 polymer ?
#
loop_
_entity_poly.entity_id
_entity_poly.type
_entity_poly.pdbx_seq_one_letter_code
_entity_poly.pdbx_strand_id
1 'polypeptide(L)'
;MAKFTVADAALKLGVSKEAIHNRVRRGSLKSVVENGIKLVLIEASATTASSIRKTTSKKVLHVDDRYYKLLEEQNAKLQNRVDTLEGETRSLRDQKEQMLIDERKKIEQIYKDKDEQLKSIITAISSKFMLNAPEDYLDDKEDVVEAEVQDRIEPDIDNRLISLSKYLKAKKFSKKKINKIKEKFKKNAKEDSRIITIGKKYYIDLDKYDYSDYSL
;
A
#
# COMPACT_ATOMS: atom_id res chain seq x y z
N MET A 1 61.71 17.41 4.03
CA MET A 1 60.30 17.69 4.38
C MET A 1 59.71 18.55 3.28
N ALA A 2 58.58 18.17 2.71
CA ALA A 2 57.92 18.97 1.68
C ALA A 2 56.91 19.92 2.34
N LYS A 3 56.93 21.18 1.91
CA LYS A 3 56.03 22.23 2.39
C LYS A 3 54.82 22.29 1.46
N PHE A 4 53.62 22.17 2.03
CA PHE A 4 52.36 22.27 1.29
C PHE A 4 51.49 23.36 1.90
N THR A 5 50.65 23.99 1.08
CA THR A 5 49.55 24.78 1.64
C THR A 5 48.58 23.86 2.37
N VAL A 6 47.73 24.41 3.25
CA VAL A 6 46.69 23.62 3.93
C VAL A 6 45.76 22.91 2.94
N ALA A 7 45.48 23.54 1.79
CA ALA A 7 44.65 22.96 0.73
C ALA A 7 45.35 21.79 0.03
N ASP A 8 46.62 21.94 -0.34
CA ASP A 8 47.38 20.88 -1.00
C ASP A 8 47.66 19.71 -0.05
N ALA A 9 47.88 20.01 1.24
CA ALA A 9 48.02 19.01 2.29
C ALA A 9 46.74 18.18 2.47
N ALA A 10 45.58 18.83 2.44
CA ALA A 10 44.27 18.18 2.54
C ALA A 10 44.03 17.22 1.37
N LEU A 11 44.32 17.66 0.14
CA LEU A 11 44.23 16.82 -1.06
C LEU A 11 45.20 15.63 -1.01
N LYS A 12 46.43 15.87 -0.59
CA LYS A 12 47.48 14.84 -0.51
C LYS A 12 47.21 13.77 0.55
N LEU A 13 46.51 14.12 1.63
CA LEU A 13 46.19 13.21 2.75
C LEU A 13 44.75 12.68 2.71
N GLY A 14 43.93 13.10 1.74
CA GLY A 14 42.53 12.67 1.62
C GLY A 14 41.65 13.08 2.80
N VAL A 15 41.95 14.21 3.45
CA VAL A 15 41.22 14.70 4.64
C VAL A 15 40.74 16.14 4.43
N SER A 16 39.77 16.59 5.22
CA SER A 16 39.26 17.96 5.11
C SER A 16 40.30 19.01 5.53
N LYS A 17 40.17 20.23 4.98
CA LYS A 17 40.99 21.39 5.39
C LYS A 17 40.93 21.64 6.91
N GLU A 18 39.76 21.40 7.49
CA GLU A 18 39.53 21.53 8.93
C GLU A 18 40.21 20.42 9.74
N ALA A 19 40.30 19.20 9.21
CA ALA A 19 41.08 18.13 9.83
C ALA A 19 42.58 18.48 9.89
N ILE A 20 43.12 19.13 8.85
CA ILE A 20 44.50 19.64 8.83
C ILE A 20 44.67 20.75 9.87
N HIS A 21 43.77 21.75 9.92
CA HIS A 21 43.79 22.79 10.96
C HIS A 21 43.76 22.20 12.37
N ASN A 22 42.90 21.22 12.62
CA ASN A 22 42.79 20.56 13.92
C ASN A 22 44.05 19.76 14.27
N ARG A 23 44.69 19.10 13.30
CA ARG A 23 45.97 18.41 13.53
C ARG A 23 47.12 19.37 13.83
N VAL A 24 47.14 20.54 13.17
CA VAL A 24 48.11 21.61 13.45
C VAL A 24 47.86 22.20 14.85
N ARG A 25 46.60 22.48 15.22
CA ARG A 25 46.22 22.97 16.56
C ARG A 25 46.60 21.98 17.66
N ARG A 26 46.46 20.68 17.41
CA ARG A 26 46.84 19.59 18.34
C ARG A 26 48.35 19.30 18.35
N GLY A 27 49.16 19.99 17.53
CA GLY A 27 50.60 19.75 17.44
C GLY A 27 51.00 18.42 16.77
N SER A 28 50.04 17.67 16.23
CA SER A 28 50.30 16.40 15.51
C SER A 28 50.91 16.63 14.13
N LEU A 29 50.85 17.86 13.61
CA LEU A 29 51.36 18.25 12.30
C LEU A 29 52.11 19.57 12.45
N LYS A 30 53.37 19.63 12.00
CA LYS A 30 54.20 20.83 12.12
C LYS A 30 53.82 21.83 11.02
N SER A 31 53.62 23.09 11.38
CA SER A 31 53.40 24.18 10.44
C SER A 31 54.47 25.26 10.58
N VAL A 32 54.88 25.84 9.45
CA VAL A 32 55.79 26.99 9.38
C VAL A 32 55.05 28.12 8.66
N VAL A 33 55.18 29.35 9.15
CA VAL A 33 54.61 30.53 8.49
C VAL A 33 55.72 31.18 7.68
N GLU A 34 55.62 31.12 6.36
CA GLU A 34 56.51 31.83 5.43
C GLU A 34 55.66 32.83 4.63
N ASN A 35 56.09 34.09 4.58
CA ASN A 35 55.43 35.16 3.83
C ASN A 35 53.92 35.31 4.14
N GLY A 36 53.53 35.15 5.41
CA GLY A 36 52.13 35.28 5.87
C GLY A 36 51.23 34.08 5.54
N ILE A 37 51.75 33.04 4.87
CA ILE A 37 50.99 31.83 4.51
C ILE A 37 51.41 30.68 5.41
N LYS A 38 50.43 30.01 6.03
CA LYS A 38 50.67 28.83 6.88
C LYS A 38 50.93 27.61 6.02
N LEU A 39 52.19 27.17 5.99
CA LEU A 39 52.63 25.98 5.28
C LEU A 39 52.74 24.79 6.23
N VAL A 40 52.27 23.65 5.79
CA VAL A 40 52.26 22.39 6.52
C VAL A 40 53.45 21.55 6.05
N LEU A 41 54.25 21.06 7.00
CA LEU A 41 55.37 20.17 6.72
C LEU A 41 54.87 18.72 6.70
N ILE A 42 54.97 18.08 5.54
CA ILE A 42 54.68 16.65 5.37
C ILE A 42 55.98 15.91 5.07
N GLU A 43 56.27 14.85 5.83
CA GLU A 43 57.37 13.92 5.55
C GLU A 43 56.97 12.99 4.39
N ALA A 44 57.89 12.76 3.45
CA ALA A 44 57.62 11.99 2.23
C ALA A 44 57.31 10.50 2.47
N SER A 45 57.45 10.01 3.71
CA SER A 45 57.03 8.67 4.13
C SER A 45 55.54 8.58 4.50
N ALA A 46 54.83 9.71 4.60
CA ALA A 46 53.43 9.76 5.02
C ALA A 46 52.43 9.71 3.84
N THR A 47 52.90 9.56 2.60
CA THR A 47 52.04 9.71 1.41
C THR A 47 51.08 8.57 1.12
N THR A 48 51.22 7.39 1.73
CA THR A 48 50.27 6.30 1.51
C THR A 48 50.26 5.37 2.71
N ALA A 49 49.79 5.87 3.84
CA ALA A 49 49.14 5.01 4.82
C ALA A 49 48.31 5.85 5.77
N SER A 50 47.03 5.50 5.89
CA SER A 50 46.37 5.49 7.20
C SER A 50 47.12 4.49 8.09
N SER A 51 48.37 4.79 8.43
CA SER A 51 49.17 4.02 9.37
C SER A 51 48.88 4.61 10.73
N ILE A 52 47.90 4.00 11.40
CA ILE A 52 47.89 3.86 12.85
C ILE A 52 49.35 3.70 13.27
N ARG A 53 49.90 4.68 13.99
CA ARG A 53 51.27 4.63 14.48
C ARG A 53 51.48 3.29 15.18
N LYS A 54 52.15 2.34 14.53
CA LYS A 54 52.73 1.18 15.20
C LYS A 54 53.89 1.72 16.04
N THR A 55 53.61 2.03 17.29
CA THR A 55 54.64 2.23 18.31
C THR A 55 55.38 0.92 18.46
N THR A 56 56.56 0.83 17.86
CA THR A 56 57.55 -0.18 18.18
C THR A 56 58.11 0.10 19.57
N SER A 57 57.34 -0.28 20.59
CA SER A 57 57.89 -0.62 21.90
C SER A 57 57.58 -2.10 22.11
N LYS A 58 58.64 -2.93 22.11
CA LYS A 58 58.60 -4.26 22.73
C LYS A 58 58.28 -4.05 24.22
N LYS A 59 57.00 -3.96 24.53
CA LYS A 59 56.45 -4.21 25.86
C LYS A 59 55.38 -5.25 25.64
N VAL A 60 55.52 -6.35 26.38
CA VAL A 60 54.56 -7.44 26.48
C VAL A 60 53.14 -6.89 26.35
N LEU A 61 52.35 -7.48 25.46
CA LEU A 61 50.93 -7.23 25.29
C LEU A 61 50.23 -7.55 26.62
N HIS A 62 50.29 -6.65 27.60
CA HIS A 62 49.23 -6.56 28.59
C HIS A 62 48.08 -5.93 27.84
N VAL A 63 47.34 -6.76 27.10
CA VAL A 63 46.04 -6.35 26.64
C VAL A 63 45.23 -6.21 27.91
N ASP A 64 44.97 -4.97 28.31
CA ASP A 64 44.25 -4.69 29.54
C ASP A 64 42.92 -5.47 29.49
N ASP A 65 42.77 -6.52 30.29
CA ASP A 65 41.50 -7.24 30.48
C ASP A 65 40.35 -6.26 30.78
N ARG A 66 40.68 -5.11 31.36
CA ARG A 66 39.77 -4.00 31.61
C ARG A 66 39.18 -3.42 30.31
N TYR A 67 39.96 -3.31 29.24
CA TYR A 67 39.51 -2.82 27.95
C TYR A 67 38.57 -3.83 27.28
N TYR A 68 38.90 -5.13 27.32
CA TYR A 68 38.00 -6.17 26.81
C TYR A 68 36.69 -6.24 27.60
N LYS A 69 36.75 -6.18 28.93
CA LYS A 69 35.55 -6.11 29.78
C LYS A 69 34.68 -4.90 29.46
N LEU A 70 35.28 -3.73 29.21
CA LEU A 70 34.54 -2.54 28.79
C LEU A 70 33.86 -2.73 27.43
N LEU A 71 34.55 -3.35 26.47
CA LEU A 71 33.98 -3.66 25.15
C LEU A 71 32.84 -4.68 25.24
N GLU A 72 33.01 -5.73 26.04
CA GLU A 72 31.96 -6.73 26.31
C GLU A 72 30.74 -6.07 26.96
N GLU A 73 30.94 -5.20 27.96
CA GLU A 73 29.87 -4.47 28.61
C GLU A 73 29.14 -3.53 27.63
N GLN A 74 29.88 -2.85 26.76
CA GLN A 74 29.30 -1.98 25.73
C GLN A 74 28.51 -2.79 24.69
N ASN A 75 29.04 -3.93 24.25
CA ASN A 75 28.34 -4.82 23.33
C ASN A 75 27.07 -5.38 23.96
N ALA A 76 27.11 -5.78 25.23
CA ALA A 76 25.93 -6.24 25.96
C ALA A 76 24.87 -5.15 26.10
N LYS A 77 25.28 -3.90 26.39
CA LYS A 77 24.36 -2.74 26.43
C LYS A 77 23.75 -2.45 25.05
N LEU A 78 24.54 -2.55 23.99
CA LEU A 78 24.06 -2.37 22.62
C LEU A 78 23.08 -3.47 22.24
N GLN A 79 23.38 -4.72 22.54
CA GLN A 79 22.48 -5.85 22.28
C GLN A 79 21.15 -5.68 23.02
N ASN A 80 21.18 -5.38 24.32
CA ASN A 80 19.96 -5.11 25.09
C ASN A 80 19.14 -3.96 24.48
N ARG A 81 19.81 -2.90 24.00
CA ARG A 81 19.12 -1.78 23.34
C ARG A 81 18.49 -2.20 22.02
N VAL A 82 19.17 -3.01 21.22
CA VAL A 82 18.61 -3.58 19.99
C VAL A 82 17.38 -4.42 20.33
N ASP A 83 17.47 -5.34 21.31
CA ASP A 83 16.36 -6.19 21.71
C ASP A 83 15.15 -5.37 22.20
N THR A 84 15.38 -4.30 22.96
CA THR A 84 14.30 -3.39 23.38
C THR A 84 13.65 -2.66 22.20
N LEU A 85 14.45 -2.15 21.26
CA LEU A 85 13.95 -1.44 20.07
C LEU A 85 13.20 -2.36 19.13
N GLU A 86 13.66 -3.61 18.96
CA GLU A 86 12.95 -4.62 18.19
C GLU A 86 11.62 -4.99 18.85
N GLY A 87 11.58 -5.12 20.18
CA GLY A 87 10.37 -5.33 20.96
C GLY A 87 9.36 -4.19 20.82
N GLU A 88 9.81 -2.94 20.99
CA GLU A 88 8.99 -1.74 20.80
C GLU A 88 8.47 -1.64 19.36
N THR A 89 9.32 -1.92 18.36
CA THR A 89 8.94 -1.90 16.94
C THR A 89 7.86 -2.95 16.65
N ARG A 90 7.98 -4.15 17.23
CA ARG A 90 6.97 -5.20 17.11
C ARG A 90 5.65 -4.77 17.75
N SER A 91 5.70 -4.25 18.98
CA SER A 91 4.50 -3.76 19.66
C SER A 91 3.82 -2.61 18.90
N LEU A 92 4.59 -1.70 18.31
CA LEU A 92 4.05 -0.59 17.50
C LEU A 92 3.39 -1.11 16.22
N ARG A 93 3.96 -2.15 15.59
CA ARG A 93 3.34 -2.81 14.44
C ARG A 93 2.02 -3.45 14.84
N ASP A 94 2.00 -4.20 15.94
CA ASP A 94 0.80 -4.88 16.43
C ASP A 94 -0.31 -3.87 16.80
N GLN A 95 0.05 -2.75 17.46
CA GLN A 95 -0.89 -1.66 17.76
C GLN A 95 -1.44 -1.00 16.49
N LYS A 96 -0.60 -0.78 15.49
CA LYS A 96 -1.03 -0.22 14.20
C LYS A 96 -2.00 -1.15 13.48
N GLU A 97 -1.70 -2.44 13.45
CA GLU A 97 -2.57 -3.44 12.82
C GLU A 97 -3.92 -3.52 13.55
N GLN A 98 -3.91 -3.51 14.89
CA GLN A 98 -5.12 -3.45 15.69
C GLN A 98 -5.94 -2.19 15.41
N MET A 99 -5.31 -1.02 15.33
CA MET A 99 -5.97 0.24 14.99
C MET A 99 -6.63 0.19 13.61
N LEU A 100 -5.94 -0.37 12.61
CA LEU A 100 -6.50 -0.53 11.26
C LEU A 100 -7.70 -1.49 11.24
N ILE A 101 -7.64 -2.58 12.00
CA ILE A 101 -8.76 -3.52 12.14
C ILE A 101 -9.95 -2.83 12.79
N ASP A 102 -9.74 -2.06 13.85
CA ASP A 102 -10.80 -1.37 14.58
C ASP A 102 -11.43 -0.25 13.75
N GLU A 103 -10.63 0.51 12.99
CA GLU A 103 -11.14 1.48 12.00
C GLU A 103 -11.98 0.80 10.92
N ARG A 104 -11.51 -0.32 10.38
CA ARG A 104 -12.27 -1.10 9.39
C ARG A 104 -13.61 -1.58 9.95
N LYS A 105 -13.62 -2.13 11.17
CA LYS A 105 -14.85 -2.57 11.85
C LYS A 105 -15.79 -1.40 12.09
N LYS A 106 -15.28 -0.25 12.52
CA LYS A 106 -16.06 0.97 12.73
C LYS A 106 -16.71 1.44 11.43
N ILE A 107 -15.96 1.46 10.33
CA ILE A 107 -16.48 1.83 9.01
C ILE A 107 -17.56 0.84 8.58
N GLU A 108 -17.32 -0.47 8.71
CA GLU A 108 -18.31 -1.50 8.38
C GLU A 108 -19.61 -1.32 9.18
N GLN A 109 -19.49 -1.02 10.48
CA GLN A 109 -20.64 -0.76 11.33
C GLN A 109 -21.39 0.51 10.94
N ILE A 110 -20.69 1.60 10.62
CA ILE A 110 -21.33 2.82 10.10
C ILE A 110 -22.11 2.52 8.82
N TYR A 111 -21.55 1.76 7.89
CA TYR A 111 -22.27 1.39 6.66
C TYR A 111 -23.49 0.51 6.95
N LYS A 112 -23.36 -0.48 7.85
CA LYS A 112 -24.51 -1.31 8.29
C LYS A 112 -25.61 -0.46 8.93
N ASP A 113 -25.28 0.43 9.85
CA ASP A 113 -26.22 1.32 10.51
C ASP A 113 -26.89 2.27 9.50
N LYS A 114 -26.13 2.77 8.51
CA LYS A 114 -26.67 3.61 7.43
C LYS A 114 -27.61 2.85 6.53
N ASP A 115 -27.29 1.61 6.18
CA ASP A 115 -28.16 0.75 5.38
C ASP A 115 -29.46 0.41 6.14
N GLU A 116 -29.38 0.15 7.44
CA GLU A 116 -30.57 -0.04 8.29
C GLU A 116 -31.42 1.23 8.37
N GLN A 117 -30.80 2.40 8.53
CA GLN A 117 -31.49 3.69 8.46
C GLN A 117 -32.20 3.87 7.11
N LEU A 118 -31.52 3.60 5.99
CA LEU A 118 -32.11 3.70 4.66
C LEU A 118 -33.26 2.71 4.46
N LYS A 119 -33.11 1.46 4.91
CA LYS A 119 -34.20 0.47 4.90
C LYS A 119 -35.40 0.97 5.70
N SER A 120 -35.18 1.49 6.92
CA SER A 120 -36.27 2.03 7.74
C SER A 120 -36.98 3.19 7.04
N ILE A 121 -36.26 4.12 6.41
CA ILE A 121 -36.82 5.23 5.65
C ILE A 121 -37.62 4.72 4.44
N ILE A 122 -37.07 3.78 3.68
CA ILE A 122 -37.76 3.19 2.52
C ILE A 122 -39.04 2.49 2.97
N THR A 123 -39.00 1.72 4.05
CA THR A 123 -40.21 1.06 4.59
C THR A 123 -41.25 2.06 5.08
N ALA A 124 -40.82 3.17 5.69
CA ALA A 124 -41.71 4.26 6.11
C ALA A 124 -42.32 5.02 4.91
N ILE A 125 -41.56 5.23 3.84
CA ILE A 125 -42.06 5.84 2.60
C ILE A 125 -43.00 4.88 1.90
N SER A 126 -42.63 3.60 1.73
CA SER A 126 -43.45 2.61 1.04
C SER A 126 -44.77 2.36 1.76
N SER A 127 -44.76 2.27 3.09
CA SER A 127 -45.98 2.20 3.90
C SER A 127 -46.87 3.44 3.71
N LYS A 128 -46.32 4.66 3.75
CA LYS A 128 -47.10 5.88 3.47
C LYS A 128 -47.63 5.93 2.04
N PHE A 129 -46.86 5.44 1.07
CA PHE A 129 -47.27 5.41 -0.33
C PHE A 129 -48.35 4.36 -0.59
N MET A 130 -48.25 3.19 0.05
CA MET A 130 -49.28 2.12 0.04
C MET A 130 -50.58 2.61 0.68
N LEU A 131 -50.51 3.32 1.79
CA LEU A 131 -51.69 3.90 2.46
C LEU A 131 -52.37 5.01 1.64
N ASN A 132 -51.65 5.67 0.74
CA ASN A 132 -52.16 6.77 -0.09
C ASN A 132 -52.46 6.37 -1.55
N ALA A 133 -52.29 5.09 -1.91
CA ALA A 133 -52.54 4.62 -3.27
C ALA A 133 -54.01 4.18 -3.43
N PRO A 134 -54.74 4.66 -4.46
CA PRO A 134 -56.07 4.14 -4.78
C PRO A 134 -55.97 2.65 -5.16
N GLU A 135 -56.94 1.83 -4.71
CA GLU A 135 -56.95 0.36 -4.79
C GLU A 135 -56.72 -0.23 -6.20
N ASP A 136 -56.91 0.55 -7.26
CA ASP A 136 -56.81 0.10 -8.67
C ASP A 136 -55.39 -0.21 -9.19
N TYR A 137 -54.32 0.02 -8.41
CA TYR A 137 -52.92 -0.16 -8.85
C TYR A 137 -52.14 -1.29 -8.15
N LEU A 138 -52.81 -2.14 -7.38
CA LEU A 138 -52.16 -3.17 -6.55
C LEU A 138 -51.71 -4.41 -7.33
N ASP A 139 -52.28 -4.71 -8.50
CA ASP A 139 -52.01 -5.95 -9.26
C ASP A 139 -50.68 -5.91 -10.06
N ASP A 140 -50.14 -4.71 -10.34
CA ASP A 140 -48.97 -4.52 -11.22
C ASP A 140 -47.63 -4.29 -10.47
N LYS A 141 -47.63 -4.27 -9.13
CA LYS A 141 -46.46 -3.81 -8.33
C LYS A 141 -45.68 -4.86 -7.55
N GLU A 142 -46.13 -6.11 -7.45
CA GLU A 142 -45.32 -7.16 -6.81
C GLU A 142 -43.95 -7.33 -7.53
N ASP A 143 -43.89 -7.07 -8.84
CA ASP A 143 -42.65 -7.14 -9.63
C ASP A 143 -41.69 -5.94 -9.44
N VAL A 144 -42.10 -4.85 -8.78
CA VAL A 144 -41.32 -3.58 -8.74
C VAL A 144 -40.54 -3.38 -7.43
N VAL A 145 -40.89 -4.11 -6.37
CA VAL A 145 -40.33 -3.87 -5.01
C VAL A 145 -39.27 -4.91 -4.59
N GLU A 146 -39.10 -6.02 -5.32
CA GLU A 146 -37.96 -6.93 -5.13
C GLU A 146 -36.69 -6.38 -5.79
N ALA A 147 -36.12 -5.32 -5.20
CA ALA A 147 -34.70 -5.03 -5.36
C ALA A 147 -33.91 -6.03 -4.51
N GLU A 148 -33.81 -7.27 -4.97
CA GLU A 148 -32.86 -8.26 -4.44
C GLU A 148 -31.46 -7.64 -4.52
N VAL A 149 -30.74 -7.62 -3.39
CA VAL A 149 -29.34 -7.21 -3.32
C VAL A 149 -28.57 -8.10 -4.27
N GLN A 150 -28.08 -7.51 -5.36
CA GLN A 150 -27.24 -8.21 -6.34
C GLN A 150 -26.01 -8.75 -5.59
N ASP A 151 -25.96 -10.06 -5.38
CA ASP A 151 -24.73 -10.72 -4.95
C ASP A 151 -23.60 -10.29 -5.91
N ARG A 152 -22.47 -9.91 -5.32
CA ARG A 152 -21.32 -9.35 -6.03
C ARG A 152 -20.78 -10.37 -7.04
N ILE A 153 -21.21 -10.27 -8.29
CA ILE A 153 -20.54 -10.88 -9.42
C ILE A 153 -19.36 -9.98 -9.81
N GLU A 154 -18.27 -10.57 -10.27
CA GLU A 154 -17.06 -9.86 -10.67
C GLU A 154 -17.35 -8.70 -11.64
N PRO A 155 -16.72 -7.52 -11.45
CA PRO A 155 -17.07 -6.28 -12.15
C PRO A 155 -16.89 -6.34 -13.67
N ASP A 156 -16.07 -7.27 -14.17
CA ASP A 156 -15.79 -7.41 -15.60
C ASP A 156 -16.94 -8.09 -16.37
N ILE A 157 -17.81 -8.84 -15.70
CA ILE A 157 -18.92 -9.55 -16.34
C ILE A 157 -20.12 -8.59 -16.54
N ASP A 158 -20.35 -7.66 -15.61
CA ASP A 158 -21.49 -6.74 -15.62
C ASP A 158 -21.52 -5.78 -16.81
N ASN A 159 -20.36 -5.37 -17.33
CA ASN A 159 -20.31 -4.44 -18.47
C ASN A 159 -20.64 -5.13 -19.81
N ARG A 160 -20.37 -6.43 -19.92
CA ARG A 160 -20.57 -7.18 -21.17
C ARG A 160 -21.96 -7.81 -21.26
N LEU A 161 -22.54 -8.21 -20.13
CA LEU A 161 -23.83 -8.88 -20.11
C LEU A 161 -24.98 -7.87 -20.14
N ILE A 162 -25.83 -7.96 -21.16
CA ILE A 162 -27.04 -7.14 -21.27
C ILE A 162 -28.24 -7.97 -20.82
N SER A 163 -29.06 -7.43 -19.92
CA SER A 163 -30.30 -8.12 -19.53
C SER A 163 -31.27 -8.20 -20.72
N LEU A 164 -31.86 -9.39 -20.93
CA LEU A 164 -32.76 -9.66 -22.05
C LEU A 164 -33.93 -8.64 -22.07
N SER A 165 -34.49 -8.31 -20.91
CA SER A 165 -35.56 -7.33 -20.80
C SER A 165 -35.14 -5.92 -21.23
N LYS A 166 -33.91 -5.50 -20.92
CA LYS A 166 -33.38 -4.19 -21.31
C LYS A 166 -33.16 -4.13 -22.82
N TYR A 167 -32.59 -5.19 -23.39
CA TYR A 167 -32.39 -5.31 -24.83
C TYR A 167 -33.71 -5.29 -25.62
N LEU A 168 -34.69 -6.10 -25.21
CA LEU A 168 -35.99 -6.18 -25.88
C LEU A 168 -36.77 -4.86 -25.84
N LYS A 169 -36.65 -4.10 -24.74
CA LYS A 169 -37.23 -2.76 -24.61
C LYS A 169 -36.51 -1.76 -25.53
N ALA A 170 -35.18 -1.81 -25.62
CA ALA A 170 -34.40 -0.93 -26.49
C ALA A 170 -34.72 -1.13 -27.98
N LYS A 171 -34.92 -2.38 -28.42
CA LYS A 171 -35.33 -2.72 -29.80
C LYS A 171 -36.80 -2.43 -30.14
N LYS A 172 -37.60 -1.89 -29.20
CA LYS A 172 -39.01 -1.50 -29.40
C LYS A 172 -39.91 -2.63 -29.98
N PHE A 173 -39.73 -3.87 -29.53
CA PHE A 173 -40.62 -4.96 -29.94
C PHE A 173 -42.04 -4.82 -29.36
N SER A 174 -43.04 -5.34 -30.09
CA SER A 174 -44.42 -5.44 -29.58
C SER A 174 -44.51 -6.37 -28.36
N LYS A 175 -45.39 -6.05 -27.39
CA LYS A 175 -45.61 -6.86 -26.17
C LYS A 175 -45.80 -8.36 -26.48
N LYS A 176 -46.55 -8.69 -27.54
CA LYS A 176 -46.75 -10.09 -27.99
C LYS A 176 -45.45 -10.77 -28.41
N LYS A 177 -44.55 -10.04 -29.09
CA LYS A 177 -43.25 -10.56 -29.54
C LYS A 177 -42.27 -10.71 -28.36
N ILE A 178 -42.28 -9.75 -27.43
CA ILE A 178 -41.47 -9.82 -26.20
C ILE A 178 -41.82 -11.08 -25.39
N ASN A 179 -43.11 -11.35 -25.18
CA ASN A 179 -43.53 -12.53 -24.43
C ASN A 179 -43.14 -13.84 -25.13
N LYS A 180 -43.27 -13.92 -26.46
CA LYS A 180 -42.79 -15.07 -27.24
C LYS A 180 -41.29 -15.31 -27.09
N ILE A 181 -40.48 -14.24 -27.11
CA ILE A 181 -39.02 -14.37 -26.94
C ILE A 181 -38.69 -14.80 -25.51
N LYS A 182 -39.30 -14.20 -24.48
CA LYS A 182 -39.09 -14.60 -23.09
C LYS A 182 -39.44 -16.07 -22.84
N GLU A 183 -40.55 -16.56 -23.39
CA GLU A 183 -40.95 -17.97 -23.30
C GLU A 183 -39.92 -18.91 -23.95
N LYS A 184 -39.37 -18.54 -25.11
CA LYS A 184 -38.30 -19.31 -25.76
C LYS A 184 -37.03 -19.36 -24.89
N PHE A 185 -36.62 -18.21 -24.35
CA PHE A 185 -35.46 -18.12 -23.45
C PHE A 185 -35.66 -18.94 -22.18
N LYS A 186 -36.87 -18.96 -21.59
CA LYS A 186 -37.19 -19.77 -20.42
C LYS A 186 -37.14 -21.27 -20.69
N LYS A 187 -37.59 -21.72 -21.86
CA LYS A 187 -37.53 -23.14 -22.27
C LYS A 187 -36.09 -23.59 -22.51
N ASN A 188 -35.32 -22.76 -23.20
CA ASN A 188 -33.98 -23.13 -23.66
C ASN A 188 -32.87 -22.79 -22.64
N ALA A 189 -33.16 -22.06 -21.55
CA ALA A 189 -32.17 -21.70 -20.54
C ALA A 189 -31.49 -22.89 -19.86
N LYS A 190 -32.10 -24.09 -19.89
CA LYS A 190 -31.51 -25.32 -19.33
C LYS A 190 -30.64 -26.07 -20.33
N GLU A 191 -30.84 -25.86 -21.63
CA GLU A 191 -30.20 -26.62 -22.71
C GLU A 191 -29.13 -25.81 -23.45
N ASP A 192 -29.31 -24.49 -23.55
CA ASP A 192 -28.45 -23.60 -24.32
C ASP A 192 -27.48 -22.85 -23.41
N SER A 193 -26.20 -23.22 -23.48
CA SER A 193 -25.12 -22.59 -22.71
C SER A 193 -24.87 -21.12 -23.04
N ARG A 194 -25.51 -20.59 -24.09
CA ARG A 194 -25.43 -19.16 -24.47
C ARG A 194 -26.30 -18.28 -23.57
N ILE A 195 -27.33 -18.83 -22.93
CA ILE A 195 -28.26 -18.08 -22.08
C ILE A 195 -27.71 -18.06 -20.65
N ILE A 196 -27.33 -16.88 -20.17
CA ILE A 196 -26.78 -16.73 -18.82
C ILE A 196 -27.92 -16.41 -17.86
N THR A 197 -28.17 -17.30 -16.89
CA THR A 197 -29.16 -17.09 -15.84
C THR A 197 -28.48 -16.58 -14.57
N ILE A 198 -28.83 -15.37 -14.15
CA ILE A 198 -28.40 -14.81 -12.86
C ILE A 198 -29.67 -14.59 -12.04
N GLY A 199 -29.83 -15.37 -10.97
CA GLY A 199 -31.07 -15.42 -10.19
C GLY A 199 -32.27 -15.86 -11.04
N LYS A 200 -33.34 -15.04 -11.04
CA LYS A 200 -34.56 -15.25 -11.86
C LYS A 200 -34.50 -14.57 -13.25
N LYS A 201 -33.40 -13.93 -13.62
CA LYS A 201 -33.28 -13.08 -14.82
C LYS A 201 -32.35 -13.70 -15.87
N TYR A 202 -32.65 -13.41 -17.14
CA TYR A 202 -31.88 -13.88 -18.29
C TYR A 202 -31.01 -12.75 -18.87
N TYR A 203 -29.76 -13.09 -19.17
CA TYR A 203 -28.74 -12.20 -19.72
C TYR A 203 -28.21 -12.76 -21.04
N ILE A 204 -27.84 -11.85 -21.93
CA ILE A 204 -27.28 -12.15 -23.25
C ILE A 204 -25.95 -11.41 -23.44
N ASP A 205 -25.03 -12.07 -24.13
CA ASP A 205 -23.72 -11.54 -24.51
C ASP A 205 -23.67 -11.43 -26.04
N LEU A 206 -23.94 -10.22 -26.55
CA LEU A 206 -24.00 -9.93 -27.99
C LEU A 206 -22.61 -9.88 -28.64
N ASP A 207 -21.55 -9.73 -27.84
CA ASP A 207 -20.18 -9.67 -28.35
C ASP A 207 -19.63 -11.08 -28.59
N LYS A 208 -20.17 -12.09 -27.88
CA LYS A 208 -19.70 -13.47 -27.96
C LYS A 208 -20.56 -14.37 -28.85
N TYR A 209 -21.87 -14.15 -28.88
CA TYR A 209 -22.81 -15.07 -29.52
C TYR A 209 -23.86 -14.34 -30.36
N ASP A 210 -24.23 -14.96 -31.48
CA ASP A 210 -25.39 -14.56 -32.29
C ASP A 210 -26.66 -15.25 -31.77
N TYR A 211 -27.73 -14.48 -31.65
CA TYR A 211 -29.06 -14.92 -31.18
C TYR A 211 -30.15 -14.73 -32.24
N SER A 212 -29.78 -14.60 -33.51
CA SER A 212 -30.71 -14.49 -34.64
C SER A 212 -31.78 -15.61 -34.65
N ASP A 213 -31.42 -16.82 -34.20
CA ASP A 213 -32.33 -17.98 -34.05
C ASP A 213 -33.51 -17.70 -33.09
N TYR A 214 -33.28 -16.86 -32.09
CA TYR A 214 -34.29 -16.45 -31.12
C TYR A 214 -35.08 -15.21 -31.56
N SER A 215 -34.88 -14.76 -32.82
CA SER A 215 -35.54 -13.60 -33.42
C SER A 215 -35.20 -12.25 -32.77
N LEU A 216 -33.96 -12.13 -32.27
CA LEU A 216 -33.35 -10.93 -31.66
C LEU A 216 -32.75 -9.97 -32.71
#